data_AF-A0A2L0MY93-F1
#
_entry.id   AF-A0A2L0MY93-F1
#
_cell.length_a   1.000
_cell.length_b   1.000
_cell.length_c   1.000
_cell.angle_alpha   90.00
_cell.angle_beta   90.00
_cell.angle_gamma   90.00
#
_symmetry.space_group_name_H-M   'P 1'
#
loop_
_entity.id
_entity.type
_entity.pdbx_description
1 polymer ?
#
loop_
_entity_poly.entity_id
_entity_poly.type
_entity_poly.pdbx_seq_one_letter_code
_entity_poly.pdbx_strand_id
1 'polypeptide(L)'
;MAGPHVDLHCPNRYVLCFAGPLAAGLGQTGSRAVVAADVPLAGLERLFVPPLRALVGDAAVVNGEGRVLAADTVSWPVGRLARALVAEGGSAERAQVPARAVVRAVVRAAG
;
A
#
# COMPACT_ATOMS: atom_id res chain seq x y z
N MET A 1 -9.07 0.97 1.50
CA MET A 1 -7.82 0.52 2.13
C MET A 1 -7.29 1.65 2.98
N ALA A 2 -6.89 1.37 4.21
CA ALA A 2 -6.24 2.31 5.12
C ALA A 2 -4.90 1.73 5.62
N GLY A 3 -3.99 2.61 6.06
CA GLY A 3 -2.64 2.25 6.49
C GLY A 3 -1.58 2.48 5.40
N PRO A 4 -0.31 2.14 5.67
CA PRO A 4 0.10 1.23 6.74
C PRO A 4 0.08 1.88 8.12
N HIS A 5 -0.31 1.10 9.13
CA HIS A 5 -0.28 1.48 10.54
C HIS A 5 0.28 0.34 11.39
N VAL A 6 0.76 0.67 12.59
CA VAL A 6 1.22 -0.34 13.54
C VAL A 6 -0.01 -1.02 14.15
N ASP A 7 -0.01 -2.35 14.15
CA ASP A 7 -1.02 -3.16 14.82
C ASP A 7 -0.99 -2.90 16.33
N LEU A 8 -2.12 -2.43 16.87
CA LEU A 8 -2.26 -2.09 18.29
C LEU A 8 -2.36 -3.33 19.19
N HIS A 9 -2.78 -4.48 18.64
CA HIS A 9 -2.94 -5.74 19.37
C HIS A 9 -1.72 -6.65 19.23
N CYS A 10 -0.98 -6.53 18.13
CA CYS A 10 0.33 -7.17 17.92
C CYS A 10 1.40 -6.10 17.61
N PRO A 11 1.80 -5.30 18.61
CA PRO A 11 2.79 -4.24 18.42
C PRO A 11 4.08 -4.84 17.84
N ASN A 12 4.68 -4.12 16.88
CA ASN A 12 5.77 -4.55 15.97
C ASN A 12 5.35 -5.09 14.59
N ARG A 13 4.08 -4.98 14.21
CA ARG A 13 3.64 -5.36 12.85
C ARG A 13 2.99 -4.19 12.14
N TYR A 14 3.41 -3.91 10.91
CA TYR A 14 2.65 -3.05 10.02
C TYR A 14 1.53 -3.84 9.36
N VAL A 15 0.33 -3.26 9.32
CA VAL A 15 -0.84 -3.85 8.68
C VAL A 15 -1.51 -2.87 7.72
N LEU A 16 -2.18 -3.42 6.71
CA LEU A 16 -3.11 -2.72 5.85
C LEU A 16 -4.52 -3.18 6.16
N CYS A 17 -5.41 -2.25 6.45
CA CYS A 17 -6.81 -2.57 6.69
C CYS A 17 -7.61 -2.44 5.38
N PHE A 18 -8.23 -3.54 4.96
CA PHE A 18 -9.14 -3.58 3.82
C PHE A 18 -10.56 -3.69 4.34
N ALA A 19 -11.33 -2.61 4.17
CA ALA A 19 -12.73 -2.56 4.56
C ALA A 19 -13.64 -2.42 3.35
N GLY A 20 -14.79 -3.08 3.39
CA GLY A 20 -15.80 -3.02 2.36
C GLY A 20 -17.20 -3.29 2.91
N PRO A 21 -18.25 -2.89 2.17
CA PRO A 21 -19.62 -3.17 2.58
C PRO A 21 -19.88 -4.69 2.57
N LEU A 22 -20.54 -5.18 3.61
CA LEU A 22 -21.05 -6.55 3.64
C LEU A 22 -22.39 -6.59 2.89
N ALA A 23 -22.38 -7.12 1.67
CA ALA A 23 -23.59 -7.40 0.92
C ALA A 23 -24.20 -8.72 1.43
N ALA A 24 -24.98 -8.67 2.52
CA ALA A 24 -25.79 -9.81 2.95
C ALA A 24 -27.12 -9.79 2.18
N GLY A 25 -27.52 -10.93 1.62
CA GLY A 25 -28.79 -11.15 0.92
C GLY A 25 -30.04 -11.09 1.81
N LEU A 26 -30.08 -10.18 2.78
CA LEU A 26 -31.24 -9.89 3.61
C LEU A 26 -31.94 -8.69 2.98
N GLY A 27 -33.11 -8.96 2.41
CA GLY A 27 -33.85 -8.02 1.56
C GLY A 27 -33.95 -6.63 2.16
N GLN A 28 -33.56 -5.63 1.35
CA GLN A 28 -33.79 -4.17 1.32
C GLN A 28 -33.82 -3.34 2.63
N THR A 29 -33.92 -3.94 3.82
CA THR A 29 -34.01 -3.32 5.13
C THR A 29 -33.25 -4.17 6.14
N GLY A 30 -31.93 -3.98 6.27
CA GLY A 30 -31.20 -4.72 7.32
C GLY A 30 -29.68 -4.57 7.28
N SER A 31 -29.17 -3.51 7.90
CA SER A 31 -27.77 -3.23 8.25
C SER A 31 -26.76 -3.04 7.10
N ARG A 32 -26.24 -1.80 6.99
CA ARG A 32 -24.99 -1.46 6.27
C ARG A 32 -23.80 -1.89 7.13
N ALA A 33 -23.60 -3.20 7.28
CA ALA A 33 -22.42 -3.71 7.95
C ALA A 33 -21.18 -3.48 7.08
N VAL A 34 -20.04 -3.22 7.72
CA VAL A 34 -18.73 -3.16 7.07
C VAL A 34 -17.93 -4.33 7.60
N VAL A 35 -17.34 -5.11 6.68
CA VAL A 35 -16.33 -6.09 7.03
C VAL A 35 -14.95 -5.50 6.76
N ALA A 36 -14.03 -5.76 7.68
CA ALA A 36 -12.65 -5.32 7.57
C ALA A 36 -11.71 -6.50 7.82
N ALA A 37 -10.59 -6.51 7.10
CA ALA A 37 -9.53 -7.49 7.27
C ALA A 37 -8.18 -6.78 7.29
N ASP A 38 -7.36 -7.11 8.29
CA ASP A 38 -5.99 -6.64 8.38
C ASP A 38 -5.05 -7.62 7.67
N VAL A 39 -4.25 -7.07 6.75
CA VAL A 39 -3.24 -7.81 6.01
C VAL A 39 -1.87 -7.41 6.54
N PRO A 40 -1.08 -8.34 7.10
CA PRO A 40 0.29 -8.07 7.52
C PRO A 40 1.15 -7.65 6.33
N LEU A 41 1.77 -6.48 6.45
CA LEU A 41 2.58 -5.91 5.38
C LEU A 41 3.82 -6.78 5.07
N ALA A 42 4.36 -7.46 6.07
CA ALA A 42 5.48 -8.40 5.89
C ALA A 42 5.17 -9.53 4.87
N GLY A 43 3.89 -9.92 4.72
CA GLY A 43 3.48 -10.88 3.69
C GLY A 43 3.48 -10.24 2.30
N LEU A 44 3.03 -9.00 2.19
CA LEU A 44 3.01 -8.24 0.94
C LEU A 44 4.42 -7.84 0.48
N GLU A 45 5.33 -7.50 1.40
CA GLU A 45 6.73 -7.21 1.07
C GLU A 45 7.41 -8.40 0.37
N ARG A 46 7.10 -9.63 0.77
CA ARG A 46 7.60 -10.84 0.09
C ARG A 46 7.13 -10.95 -1.36
N LEU A 47 5.99 -10.35 -1.69
CA LEU A 47 5.44 -10.34 -3.05
C LEU A 47 5.94 -9.13 -3.85
N PHE A 48 6.09 -7.98 -3.22
CA PHE A 48 6.41 -6.72 -3.90
C PHE A 48 7.92 -6.46 -4.02
N VAL A 49 8.72 -6.80 -3.01
CA VAL A 49 10.17 -6.51 -3.05
C VAL A 49 10.91 -7.25 -4.16
N PRO A 50 10.64 -8.54 -4.46
CA PRO A 50 11.36 -9.23 -5.53
C PRO A 50 11.25 -8.55 -6.92
N PRO A 51 10.06 -8.18 -7.43
CA PRO A 51 9.99 -7.46 -8.71
C PRO A 51 10.56 -6.04 -8.66
N LEU A 52 10.52 -5.35 -7.50
CA LEU A 52 11.16 -4.04 -7.36
C LEU A 52 12.67 -4.12 -7.58
N ARG A 53 13.34 -5.16 -7.03
CA ARG A 53 14.78 -5.39 -7.20
C ARG A 53 15.21 -5.64 -8.65
N ALA A 54 14.28 -6.01 -9.53
CA ALA A 54 14.56 -6.18 -10.95
C ALA A 54 14.58 -4.84 -11.71
N LEU A 55 14.14 -3.75 -11.07
CA LEU A 55 14.17 -2.40 -11.62
C LEU A 55 15.54 -1.77 -11.41
N VAL A 56 15.93 -0.87 -12.31
CA VAL A 56 17.19 -0.13 -12.19
C VAL A 56 16.99 1.10 -11.31
N GLY A 57 17.66 1.10 -10.14
CA GLY A 57 17.62 2.18 -9.15
C GLY A 57 16.60 1.94 -8.03
N ASP A 58 16.57 2.84 -7.04
CA ASP A 58 15.69 2.72 -5.88
C ASP A 58 14.20 2.78 -6.29
N ALA A 59 13.42 1.79 -5.84
CA ALA A 59 12.02 1.65 -6.19
C ALA A 59 11.13 1.36 -4.97
N ALA A 60 9.94 1.95 -4.97
CA ALA A 60 8.96 1.75 -3.90
C ALA A 60 7.53 1.59 -4.43
N VAL A 61 6.74 0.78 -3.73
CA VAL A 61 5.28 0.70 -3.87
C VAL A 61 4.65 1.64 -2.87
N VAL A 62 3.73 2.49 -3.33
CA VAL A 62 2.98 3.41 -2.47
C VAL A 62 1.47 3.23 -2.55
N ASN A 63 0.78 3.51 -1.45
CA ASN A 63 -0.68 3.53 -1.38
C ASN A 63 -1.26 4.83 -2.01
N GLY A 64 -2.59 4.98 -1.96
CA GLY A 64 -3.28 6.17 -2.48
C GLY A 64 -3.02 7.49 -1.74
N GLU A 65 -2.44 7.43 -0.54
CA GLU A 65 -1.98 8.61 0.21
C GLU A 65 -0.50 8.92 -0.05
N GLY A 66 0.20 8.09 -0.84
CA GLY A 66 1.63 8.22 -1.09
C GLY A 66 2.53 7.65 0.02
N ARG A 67 1.99 6.81 0.90
CA ARG A 67 2.77 6.12 1.93
C ARG A 67 3.39 4.85 1.38
N VAL A 68 4.65 4.62 1.74
CA VAL A 68 5.39 3.44 1.30
C VAL A 68 4.80 2.17 1.91
N LEU A 69 4.53 1.18 1.05
CA LEU A 69 4.06 -0.15 1.38
C LEU A 69 5.20 -1.19 1.31
N ALA A 70 6.12 -1.02 0.37
CA ALA A 70 7.31 -1.83 0.21
C ALA A 70 8.34 -1.03 -0.57
N ALA A 71 9.63 -1.28 -0.32
CA ALA A 71 10.72 -0.72 -1.08
C ALA A 71 11.88 -1.72 -1.15
N ASP A 72 12.73 -1.59 -2.15
CA ASP A 72 13.96 -2.38 -2.28
C ASP A 72 15.18 -1.75 -1.56
N THR A 73 14.99 -0.56 -1.00
CA THR A 73 16.02 0.25 -0.35
C THR A 73 15.58 0.70 1.05
N VAL A 74 16.56 0.97 1.92
CA VAL A 74 16.32 1.50 3.28
C VAL A 74 15.96 2.99 3.29
N SER A 75 16.19 3.70 2.18
CA SER A 75 15.84 5.12 2.02
C SER A 75 14.34 5.38 2.14
N TRP A 76 13.51 4.36 1.87
CA TRP A 76 12.06 4.43 1.83
C TRP A 76 11.44 3.43 2.81
N PRO A 77 11.57 3.65 4.14
CA PRO A 77 10.97 2.75 5.11
C PRO A 77 9.44 2.76 5.01
N VAL A 78 8.83 1.63 5.35
CA VAL A 78 7.37 1.44 5.42
C VAL A 78 6.71 2.59 6.18
N GLY A 79 5.59 3.09 5.63
CA GLY A 79 4.78 4.15 6.22
C GLY A 79 5.32 5.56 6.04
N ARG A 80 6.58 5.72 5.59
CA ARG A 80 7.12 7.02 5.18
C ARG A 80 6.24 7.61 4.09
N LEU A 81 5.99 8.91 4.20
CA LEU A 81 5.29 9.64 3.15
C LEU A 81 6.28 10.02 2.06
N ALA A 82 6.15 9.40 0.88
CA ALA A 82 7.07 9.60 -0.22
C ALA A 82 6.65 10.81 -1.08
N ARG A 83 6.54 12.00 -0.46
CA ARG A 83 6.06 13.22 -1.14
C ARG A 83 6.85 13.55 -2.41
N ALA A 84 8.18 13.36 -2.38
CA ALA A 84 9.06 13.58 -3.53
C ALA A 84 8.77 12.63 -4.71
N LEU A 85 8.28 11.43 -4.42
CA LEU A 85 7.90 10.41 -5.39
C LEU A 85 6.48 10.62 -5.94
N VAL A 86 5.62 11.32 -5.18
CA VAL A 86 4.17 11.50 -5.46
C VAL A 86 3.81 12.90 -5.98
N ALA A 87 4.66 13.91 -5.81
CA ALA A 87 4.49 15.24 -6.40
C ALA A 87 4.42 15.16 -7.94
N GLU A 88 3.41 15.77 -8.55
CA GLU A 88 3.32 15.87 -10.02
C GLU A 88 4.52 16.69 -10.53
N GLY A 89 5.30 16.10 -11.45
CA GLY A 89 6.50 16.74 -12.02
C GLY A 89 7.85 16.27 -11.45
N GLY A 90 7.89 15.33 -10.49
CA GLY A 90 9.13 14.66 -10.11
C GLY A 90 9.65 13.73 -11.22
N SER A 91 10.96 13.51 -11.31
CA SER A 91 11.65 12.59 -12.25
C SER A 91 11.33 11.09 -12.03
N ALA A 92 10.19 10.81 -11.41
CA ALA A 92 9.79 9.54 -10.87
C ALA A 92 8.87 8.84 -11.88
N GLU A 93 9.35 7.76 -12.48
CA GLU A 93 8.53 6.94 -13.37
C GLU A 93 7.41 6.25 -12.57
N ARG A 94 6.15 6.39 -13.02
CA ARG A 94 4.96 5.86 -12.33
C ARG A 94 4.23 4.84 -13.17
N ALA A 95 4.22 3.60 -12.70
CA ALA A 95 3.29 2.59 -13.20
C ALA A 95 2.04 2.58 -12.32
N GLN A 96 0.91 3.04 -12.86
CA GLN A 96 -0.39 2.88 -12.20
C GLN A 96 -0.87 1.44 -12.40
N VAL A 97 -1.09 0.72 -11.30
CA VAL A 97 -1.73 -0.59 -11.37
C VAL A 97 -3.23 -0.38 -11.24
N PRO A 98 -4.06 -0.82 -12.21
CA PRO A 98 -5.51 -0.74 -12.12
C PRO A 98 -6.03 -1.78 -11.11
N ALA A 99 -5.71 -1.59 -9.84
CA ALA A 99 -6.25 -2.36 -8.74
C ALA A 99 -7.13 -1.44 -7.90
N ARG A 100 -8.40 -1.83 -7.70
CA ARG A 100 -9.35 -1.07 -6.88
C ARG A 100 -8.92 -0.91 -5.41
N ALA A 101 -7.84 -1.57 -4.96
CA ALA A 101 -7.47 -1.55 -3.55
C ALA A 101 -5.97 -1.55 -3.19
N VAL A 102 -5.02 -1.81 -4.10
CA VAL A 102 -3.69 -2.29 -3.61
C VAL A 102 -2.49 -1.42 -4.00
N VAL A 103 -2.41 -0.84 -5.20
CA VAL A 103 -1.19 -0.14 -5.64
C VAL A 103 -1.55 1.08 -6.48
N ARG A 104 -1.11 2.27 -6.08
CA ARG A 104 -1.35 3.50 -6.83
C ARG A 104 -0.17 3.90 -7.71
N ALA A 105 1.06 3.56 -7.33
CA ALA A 105 2.24 3.73 -8.16
C ALA A 105 3.39 2.82 -7.70
N VAL A 106 4.15 2.30 -8.65
CA VAL A 106 5.58 2.03 -8.47
C VAL A 106 6.30 3.33 -8.74
N VAL A 107 7.24 3.73 -7.88
CA VAL A 107 7.97 4.96 -8.11
C VAL A 107 9.47 4.74 -8.06
N ARG A 108 10.17 5.24 -9.09
CA ARG A 108 11.62 5.26 -9.25
C ARG A 108 12.21 6.56 -8.70
N ALA A 109 13.26 6.50 -7.90
CA ALA A 109 14.11 7.66 -7.66
C ALA A 109 15.21 7.73 -8.73
N ALA A 110 15.34 8.86 -9.42
CA ALA A 110 16.52 9.11 -10.26
C ALA A 110 17.72 9.33 -9.34
N GLY A 111 18.80 8.59 -9.58
CA GLY A 111 20.10 8.81 -8.94
C GLY A 111 20.77 10.10 -9.40
#